data_AF-A0A257T8D3-F1
#
_entry.id   AF-A0A257T8D3-F1
#
_cell.length_a   1.000
_cell.length_b   1.000
_cell.length_c   1.000
_cell.angle_alpha   90.00
_cell.angle_beta   90.00
_cell.angle_gamma   90.00
#
_symmetry.space_group_name_H-M   'P 1'
#
loop_
_entity.id
_entity.type
_entity.pdbx_description
1 polymer ?
#
loop_
_entity_poly.entity_id
_entity_poly.type
_entity_poly.pdbx_seq_one_letter_code
_entity_poly.pdbx_strand_id
1 'polypeptide(L)'
;EGHQNYSLPGLYRVENGIDVFDTKFNIVSPGADARYYFPYSASEARLRFLHDDIDALLFDEEPAADRRGVLKERDKPIIFSMARMDHIKNLSGLAEIFGASERLRKLANLVIIGGHVDPQNSQDEEEGAQIQRMHDIMDAHQLDGQMRWIGTLLDKNVAGELYRVIGDSRGCFVQPALFEAFGLTVIEAMSSGLPVFATRFGGPLEIIEDGVSGFHIDPNNQQEATEKLADFLEAAAADIRVWETISEGALARVNARYTWGNYATQMMTLARIFGFWRFMLKTDHHAARRYLQMFQHLQWRPLAHAVPLGES
;
A
#
# COMPACT_ATOMS: atom_id res chain seq x y z
N GLU A 1 -5.71 17.34 11.99
CA GLU A 1 -5.21 18.73 11.97
C GLU A 1 -5.69 19.54 10.76
N GLY A 2 -5.46 19.10 9.51
CA GLY A 2 -5.82 19.89 8.31
C GLY A 2 -7.30 20.29 8.13
N HIS A 3 -8.22 19.74 8.93
CA HIS A 3 -9.64 20.08 8.93
C HIS A 3 -10.07 20.95 10.12
N GLN A 4 -9.12 21.41 10.95
CA GLN A 4 -9.42 22.29 12.09
C GLN A 4 -9.88 23.66 11.60
N ASN A 5 -9.08 24.29 10.73
CA ASN A 5 -9.36 25.62 10.18
C ASN A 5 -9.13 25.61 8.67
N TYR A 6 -10.17 25.86 7.88
CA TYR A 6 -10.05 25.97 6.42
C TYR A 6 -11.17 26.83 5.83
N SER A 7 -10.99 27.24 4.57
CA SER A 7 -12.01 27.99 3.84
C SER A 7 -12.23 27.37 2.47
N LEU A 8 -13.48 27.27 2.05
CA LEU A 8 -13.88 26.96 0.68
C LEU A 8 -14.42 28.25 0.07
N PRO A 9 -13.60 29.04 -0.67
CA PRO A 9 -14.00 30.34 -1.17
C PRO A 9 -15.29 30.27 -2.00
N GLY A 10 -16.23 31.17 -1.71
CA GLY A 10 -17.56 31.17 -2.35
C GLY A 10 -18.57 30.19 -1.77
N LEU A 11 -18.18 29.34 -0.80
CA LEU A 11 -19.08 28.38 -0.16
C LEU A 11 -19.23 28.66 1.35
N TYR A 12 -18.22 28.32 2.17
CA TYR A 12 -18.21 28.61 3.60
C TYR A 12 -16.79 28.59 4.17
N ARG A 13 -16.65 29.09 5.41
CA ARG A 13 -15.42 29.01 6.21
C ARG A 13 -15.65 28.14 7.43
N VAL A 14 -14.66 27.32 7.76
CA VAL A 14 -14.62 26.52 8.98
C VAL A 14 -13.56 27.09 9.90
N GLU A 15 -14.00 27.71 11.00
CA GLU A 15 -13.12 28.33 12.00
C GLU A 15 -12.77 27.41 13.17
N ASN A 16 -13.53 26.33 13.37
CA ASN A 16 -13.22 25.26 14.32
C ASN A 16 -14.00 24.00 13.93
N GLY A 17 -13.46 23.24 12.97
CA GLY A 17 -14.09 22.04 12.43
C GLY A 17 -13.86 20.80 13.29
N ILE A 18 -12.65 20.68 13.84
CA ILE A 18 -12.26 19.54 14.65
C ILE A 18 -11.11 19.92 15.60
N ASP A 19 -11.15 19.41 16.82
CA ASP A 19 -10.07 19.53 17.79
C ASP A 19 -9.28 18.21 17.83
N VAL A 20 -7.97 18.29 17.57
CA VAL A 20 -7.07 17.12 17.61
C VAL A 20 -6.89 16.57 19.03
N PHE A 21 -7.22 17.35 20.06
CA PHE A 21 -7.19 16.95 21.46
C PHE A 21 -8.55 16.40 21.95
N ASP A 22 -9.56 16.33 21.09
CA ASP A 22 -10.85 15.77 21.47
C ASP A 22 -10.70 14.29 21.86
N THR A 23 -11.11 13.97 23.09
CA THR A 23 -11.03 12.63 23.68
C THR A 23 -11.72 11.52 22.89
N LYS A 24 -12.59 11.87 21.92
CA LYS A 24 -13.20 10.89 21.02
C LYS A 24 -12.19 10.23 20.07
N PHE A 25 -11.05 10.87 19.79
CA PHE A 25 -10.02 10.30 18.93
C PHE A 25 -9.24 9.21 19.67
N ASN A 26 -9.22 8.01 19.08
CA ASN A 26 -8.49 6.86 19.59
C ASN A 26 -7.83 6.17 18.41
N ILE A 27 -6.53 5.94 18.49
CA ILE A 27 -5.79 5.19 17.47
C ILE A 27 -5.98 3.71 17.77
N VAL A 28 -6.66 3.01 16.87
CA VAL A 28 -6.84 1.56 16.94
C VAL A 28 -6.44 0.96 15.61
N SER A 29 -5.21 0.47 15.57
CA SER A 29 -4.58 -0.01 14.35
C SER A 29 -5.21 -1.32 13.88
N PRO A 30 -5.63 -1.43 12.61
CA PRO A 30 -6.08 -2.70 12.03
C PRO A 30 -4.89 -3.64 11.78
N GLY A 31 -5.16 -4.83 11.26
CA GLY A 31 -4.13 -5.79 10.89
C GLY A 31 -4.38 -6.47 9.54
N ALA A 32 -3.49 -7.38 9.19
CA ALA A 32 -3.69 -8.31 8.08
C ALA A 32 -4.42 -9.58 8.57
N ASP A 33 -5.20 -10.21 7.70
CA ASP A 33 -5.86 -11.47 8.01
C ASP A 33 -4.85 -12.62 7.96
N ALA A 34 -4.54 -13.18 9.14
CA ALA A 34 -3.53 -14.22 9.32
C ALA A 34 -3.82 -15.52 8.54
N ARG A 35 -5.03 -15.70 8.00
CA ARG A 35 -5.34 -16.83 7.10
C ARG A 35 -4.68 -16.69 5.73
N TYR A 36 -4.49 -15.46 5.26
CA TYR A 36 -3.93 -15.17 3.95
C TYR A 36 -2.47 -14.69 4.04
N TYR A 37 -2.14 -13.92 5.08
CA TYR A 37 -0.83 -13.29 5.22
C TYR A 37 -0.16 -13.78 6.50
N PHE A 38 0.90 -14.56 6.31
CA PHE A 38 1.66 -15.20 7.38
C PHE A 38 3.11 -15.41 6.89
N PRO A 39 4.08 -15.61 7.80
CA PRO A 39 5.50 -15.65 7.45
C PRO A 39 5.82 -16.65 6.35
N TYR A 40 6.65 -16.26 5.39
CA TYR A 40 7.13 -17.15 4.31
C TYR A 40 7.81 -18.43 4.83
N SER A 41 8.39 -18.36 6.05
CA SER A 41 9.04 -19.46 6.75
C SER A 41 8.07 -20.52 7.30
N ALA A 42 6.76 -20.27 7.33
CA ALA A 42 5.74 -21.23 7.77
C ALA A 42 5.45 -22.29 6.69
N SER A 43 6.43 -23.15 6.43
CA SER A 43 6.45 -24.10 5.30
C SER A 43 5.25 -25.05 5.22
N GLU A 44 4.66 -25.44 6.36
CA GLU A 44 3.49 -26.32 6.45
C GLU A 44 2.18 -25.63 6.06
N ALA A 45 2.10 -24.30 6.21
CA ALA A 45 0.91 -23.51 5.87
C ALA A 45 0.89 -23.02 4.41
N ARG A 46 1.99 -23.24 3.66
CA ARG A 46 2.16 -22.75 2.28
C ARG A 46 1.15 -23.38 1.33
N LEU A 47 0.56 -22.55 0.47
CA LEU A 47 -0.43 -22.98 -0.54
C LEU A 47 0.28 -23.48 -1.80
N ARG A 48 1.02 -24.59 -1.68
CA ARG A 48 1.88 -25.13 -2.77
C ARG A 48 1.15 -25.45 -4.07
N PHE A 49 -0.15 -25.73 -4.00
CA PHE A 49 -0.98 -25.97 -5.18
C PHE A 49 -1.14 -24.72 -6.08
N LEU A 50 -0.83 -23.51 -5.56
CA LEU A 50 -0.82 -22.26 -6.32
C LEU A 50 0.56 -21.95 -6.93
N HIS A 51 1.59 -22.76 -6.66
CA HIS A 51 2.96 -22.42 -7.08
C HIS A 51 3.11 -22.45 -8.60
N ASP A 52 2.49 -23.40 -9.29
CA ASP A 52 2.52 -23.46 -10.75
C ASP A 52 1.80 -22.25 -11.37
N ASP A 53 0.66 -21.83 -10.80
CA ASP A 53 -0.08 -20.64 -11.24
C ASP A 53 0.70 -19.34 -11.00
N ILE A 54 1.39 -19.23 -9.86
CA ILE A 54 2.24 -18.08 -9.52
C ILE A 54 3.50 -18.06 -10.39
N ASP A 55 4.09 -19.22 -10.65
CA ASP A 55 5.24 -19.35 -11.53
C ASP A 55 4.89 -18.91 -12.96
N ALA A 56 3.76 -19.38 -13.48
CA ALA A 56 3.20 -18.93 -14.75
C ALA A 56 2.92 -17.41 -14.77
N LEU A 57 2.31 -16.89 -13.71
CA LEU A 57 2.03 -15.46 -13.56
C LEU A 57 3.29 -14.60 -13.65
N LEU A 58 4.39 -15.04 -13.03
CA LEU A 58 5.65 -14.31 -12.97
C LEU A 58 6.54 -14.51 -14.20
N PHE A 59 6.60 -15.73 -14.74
CA PHE A 59 7.66 -16.16 -15.65
C PHE A 59 7.18 -16.63 -17.03
N ASP A 60 5.88 -16.80 -17.27
CA ASP A 60 5.41 -17.19 -18.61
C ASP A 60 5.83 -16.19 -19.67
N GLU A 61 6.41 -16.69 -20.76
CA GLU A 61 6.81 -15.89 -21.92
C GLU A 61 5.67 -15.71 -22.93
N GLU A 62 4.58 -16.47 -22.79
CA GLU A 62 3.44 -16.37 -23.69
C GLU A 62 2.75 -14.99 -23.55
N PRO A 63 2.51 -14.30 -24.68
CA PRO A 63 1.79 -13.03 -24.65
C PRO A 63 0.37 -13.22 -24.09
N ALA A 64 0.02 -12.45 -23.07
CA ALA A 64 -1.33 -12.41 -22.53
C ALA A 64 -1.78 -10.97 -22.34
N ALA A 65 -3.08 -10.72 -22.52
CA ALA A 65 -3.64 -9.35 -22.48
C ALA A 65 -3.59 -8.72 -21.07
N ASP A 66 -3.42 -9.55 -20.04
CA ASP A 66 -3.41 -9.15 -18.64
C ASP A 66 -2.00 -8.86 -18.09
N ARG A 67 -0.94 -9.05 -18.88
CA ARG A 67 0.43 -8.88 -18.42
C ARG A 67 1.38 -8.39 -19.52
N ARG A 68 2.42 -7.69 -19.11
CA ARG A 68 3.48 -7.19 -20.00
C ARG A 68 4.86 -7.49 -19.42
N GLY A 69 5.81 -7.77 -20.31
CA GLY A 69 7.19 -8.06 -19.97
C GLY A 69 7.39 -9.49 -19.46
N VAL A 70 8.65 -9.93 -19.45
CA VAL A 70 9.09 -11.29 -19.10
C VAL A 70 10.35 -11.17 -18.26
N LEU A 71 10.45 -11.96 -17.19
CA LEU A 71 11.65 -11.97 -16.34
C LEU A 71 12.67 -12.97 -16.89
N LYS A 72 13.69 -12.48 -17.61
CA LYS A 72 14.70 -13.34 -18.25
C LYS A 72 15.59 -14.07 -17.25
N GLU A 73 15.87 -13.45 -16.11
CA GLU A 73 16.76 -14.00 -15.07
C GLU A 73 15.93 -14.40 -13.84
N ARG A 74 15.46 -15.65 -13.80
CA ARG A 74 14.51 -16.15 -12.79
C ARG A 74 15.09 -16.19 -11.36
N ASP A 75 16.41 -16.33 -11.23
CA ASP A 75 17.09 -16.45 -9.94
C ASP A 75 17.30 -15.10 -9.23
N LYS A 76 17.08 -13.97 -9.92
CA LYS A 76 17.21 -12.66 -9.30
C LYS A 76 16.11 -12.42 -8.27
N PRO A 77 16.43 -11.78 -7.13
CA PRO A 77 15.42 -11.25 -6.22
C PRO A 77 14.40 -10.37 -6.94
N ILE A 78 13.18 -10.34 -6.42
CA ILE A 78 12.09 -9.55 -6.99
C ILE A 78 11.84 -8.31 -6.11
N ILE A 79 11.94 -7.12 -6.70
CA ILE A 79 11.33 -5.90 -6.17
C ILE A 79 9.84 -5.96 -6.54
N PHE A 80 8.98 -6.02 -5.53
CA PHE A 80 7.55 -6.20 -5.73
C PHE A 80 6.75 -4.98 -5.28
N SER A 81 5.76 -4.57 -6.07
CA SER A 81 4.76 -3.59 -5.66
C SER A 81 3.38 -4.00 -6.13
N MET A 82 2.36 -3.74 -5.30
CA MET A 82 0.97 -4.01 -5.62
C MET A 82 0.09 -2.90 -5.07
N ALA A 83 -0.68 -2.26 -5.94
CA ALA A 83 -1.66 -1.24 -5.58
C ALA A 83 -2.65 -1.00 -6.73
N ARG A 84 -3.66 -0.18 -6.49
CA ARG A 84 -4.44 0.43 -7.58
C ARG A 84 -3.53 1.36 -8.39
N MET A 85 -3.86 1.53 -9.66
CA MET A 85 -3.10 2.36 -10.58
C MET A 85 -3.71 3.76 -10.65
N ASP A 86 -3.25 4.63 -9.75
CA ASP A 86 -3.62 6.04 -9.70
C ASP A 86 -2.35 6.90 -9.48
N HIS A 87 -2.44 8.21 -9.69
CA HIS A 87 -1.30 9.11 -9.59
C HIS A 87 -0.70 9.13 -8.18
N ILE A 88 -1.55 9.03 -7.16
CA ILE A 88 -1.13 9.06 -5.76
C ILE A 88 -0.33 7.81 -5.42
N LYS A 89 -0.73 6.62 -5.90
CA LYS A 89 -0.03 5.35 -5.67
C LYS A 89 1.32 5.27 -6.36
N ASN A 90 1.51 6.02 -7.46
CA ASN A 90 2.80 6.27 -8.08
C ASN A 90 3.59 5.00 -8.44
N LEU A 91 2.90 3.95 -8.92
CA LEU A 91 3.54 2.72 -9.39
C LEU A 91 4.46 2.97 -10.59
N SER A 92 4.08 3.90 -11.47
CA SER A 92 4.90 4.35 -12.61
C SER A 92 6.21 5.00 -12.14
N GLY A 93 6.20 5.74 -11.03
CA GLY A 93 7.41 6.31 -10.44
C GLY A 93 8.42 5.26 -9.97
N LEU A 94 7.94 4.11 -9.47
CA LEU A 94 8.82 2.98 -9.13
C LEU A 94 9.45 2.35 -10.38
N ALA A 95 8.68 2.20 -11.46
CA ALA A 95 9.22 1.74 -12.74
C ALA A 95 10.30 2.68 -13.29
N GLU A 96 10.12 4.00 -13.14
CA GLU A 96 11.14 5.00 -13.52
C GLU A 96 12.42 4.84 -12.69
N ILE A 97 12.30 4.73 -11.36
CA ILE A 97 13.43 4.50 -10.43
C ILE A 97 14.22 3.25 -10.83
N PHE A 98 13.52 2.16 -11.11
CA PHE A 98 14.14 0.91 -11.52
C PHE A 98 14.81 1.05 -12.90
N GLY A 99 14.11 1.64 -13.87
CA GLY A 99 14.60 1.76 -15.24
C GLY A 99 15.84 2.62 -15.39
N ALA A 100 15.89 3.74 -14.67
CA ALA A 100 17.00 4.67 -14.65
C ALA A 100 18.27 4.14 -13.96
N SER A 101 18.17 3.04 -13.19
CA SER A 101 19.27 2.49 -12.41
C SER A 101 19.77 1.16 -12.96
N GLU A 102 20.86 1.18 -13.72
CA GLU A 102 21.55 -0.05 -14.12
C GLU A 102 21.99 -0.90 -12.92
N ARG A 103 22.29 -0.25 -11.79
CA ARG A 103 22.68 -0.93 -10.54
C ARG A 103 21.53 -1.79 -10.01
N LEU A 104 20.32 -1.23 -9.88
CA LEU A 104 19.14 -2.00 -9.45
C LEU A 104 18.79 -3.13 -10.42
N ARG A 105 18.82 -2.83 -11.73
CA ARG A 105 18.52 -3.78 -12.82
C ARG A 105 19.47 -5.00 -12.84
N LYS A 106 20.72 -4.82 -12.43
CA LYS A 106 21.68 -5.92 -12.27
C LYS A 106 21.39 -6.77 -11.04
N LEU A 107 20.82 -6.19 -9.98
CA LEU A 107 20.59 -6.86 -8.69
C LEU A 107 19.27 -7.60 -8.62
N ALA A 108 18.22 -7.08 -9.25
CA ALA A 108 16.85 -7.58 -9.08
C ALA A 108 15.99 -7.44 -10.34
N ASN A 109 14.90 -8.19 -10.38
CA ASN A 109 13.78 -7.99 -11.29
C ASN A 109 12.73 -7.06 -10.63
N LEU A 110 11.89 -6.41 -11.44
CA LEU A 110 10.76 -5.63 -10.97
C LEU A 110 9.43 -6.32 -11.31
N VAL A 111 8.56 -6.49 -10.31
CA VAL A 111 7.18 -6.96 -10.51
C VAL A 111 6.21 -5.92 -9.98
N ILE A 112 5.33 -5.44 -10.84
CA ILE A 112 4.26 -4.50 -10.47
C ILE A 112 2.91 -5.13 -10.76
N ILE A 113 1.99 -5.08 -9.79
CA ILE A 113 0.60 -5.50 -9.94
C ILE A 113 -0.31 -4.31 -9.72
N GLY A 114 -1.09 -3.95 -10.74
CA GLY A 114 -2.01 -2.83 -10.65
C GLY A 114 -2.57 -2.41 -12.00
N GLY A 115 -3.81 -1.90 -11.95
CA GLY A 115 -4.53 -1.39 -13.12
C GLY A 115 -4.79 -2.47 -14.16
N HIS A 116 -4.81 -2.04 -15.42
CA HIS A 116 -4.91 -2.88 -16.61
C HIS A 116 -3.69 -2.65 -17.50
N VAL A 117 -3.30 -3.64 -18.30
CA VAL A 117 -2.23 -3.42 -19.29
C VAL A 117 -2.76 -2.62 -20.48
N ASP A 118 -3.94 -2.95 -21.01
CA ASP A 118 -4.54 -2.17 -22.09
C ASP A 118 -5.30 -0.95 -21.55
N PRO A 119 -4.96 0.30 -21.96
CA PRO A 119 -5.69 1.50 -21.56
C PRO A 119 -7.18 1.46 -21.89
N GLN A 120 -7.59 0.74 -22.95
CA GLN A 120 -8.99 0.64 -23.38
C GLN A 120 -9.88 -0.11 -22.39
N ASN A 121 -9.27 -0.88 -21.48
CA ASN A 121 -9.99 -1.61 -20.44
C ASN A 121 -10.28 -0.74 -19.21
N SER A 122 -9.72 0.47 -19.12
CA SER A 122 -10.04 1.42 -18.05
C SER A 122 -11.13 2.40 -18.48
N GLN A 123 -12.06 2.67 -17.56
CA GLN A 123 -13.06 3.74 -17.68
C GLN A 123 -12.67 4.99 -16.89
N ASP A 124 -11.52 4.95 -16.19
CA ASP A 124 -11.03 6.03 -15.34
C ASP A 124 -9.89 6.76 -16.07
N GLU A 125 -10.05 8.06 -16.27
CA GLU A 125 -9.08 8.88 -17.03
C GLU A 125 -7.71 8.93 -16.33
N GLU A 126 -7.69 8.92 -15.00
CA GLU A 126 -6.45 8.97 -14.22
C GLU A 126 -5.68 7.64 -14.34
N GLU A 127 -6.38 6.52 -14.20
CA GLU A 127 -5.83 5.19 -14.41
C GLU A 127 -5.32 5.03 -15.85
N GLY A 128 -6.10 5.41 -16.86
CA GLY A 128 -5.70 5.37 -18.28
C GLY A 128 -4.42 6.17 -18.55
N ALA A 129 -4.27 7.35 -17.95
CA ALA A 129 -3.06 8.16 -18.05
C ALA A 129 -1.85 7.49 -17.37
N GLN A 130 -2.05 6.82 -16.22
CA GLN A 130 -0.98 6.07 -15.55
C GLN A 130 -0.58 4.81 -16.35
N ILE A 131 -1.53 4.10 -16.95
CA ILE A 131 -1.28 2.95 -17.84
C ILE A 131 -0.41 3.39 -19.01
N GLN A 132 -0.78 4.47 -19.71
CA GLN A 132 0.03 4.99 -20.82
C GLN A 132 1.44 5.38 -20.35
N ARG A 133 1.54 6.08 -19.21
CA ARG A 133 2.84 6.43 -18.62
C ARG A 133 3.70 5.20 -18.32
N MET A 134 3.11 4.11 -17.81
CA MET A 134 3.83 2.86 -17.56
C MET A 134 4.38 2.26 -18.86
N HIS A 135 3.59 2.28 -19.94
CA HIS A 135 4.06 1.85 -21.26
C HIS A 135 5.26 2.67 -21.74
N ASP A 136 5.16 4.00 -21.68
CA ASP A 136 6.20 4.92 -22.12
C ASP A 136 7.52 4.68 -21.35
N ILE A 137 7.44 4.44 -20.03
CA ILE A 137 8.60 4.16 -19.18
C ILE A 137 9.24 2.82 -19.53
N MET A 138 8.42 1.76 -19.70
CA MET A 138 8.90 0.44 -20.09
C MET A 138 9.60 0.48 -21.45
N ASP A 139 9.06 1.23 -22.41
CA ASP A 139 9.64 1.40 -23.74
C ASP A 139 10.94 2.22 -23.70
N ALA A 140 10.93 3.35 -22.99
CA ALA A 140 12.07 4.25 -22.88
C ALA A 140 13.30 3.57 -22.24
N HIS A 141 13.08 2.75 -21.21
CA HIS A 141 14.16 2.05 -20.49
C HIS A 141 14.38 0.59 -20.93
N GLN A 142 13.61 0.10 -21.90
CA GLN A 142 13.65 -1.26 -22.45
C GLN A 142 13.48 -2.33 -21.35
N LEU A 143 12.39 -2.24 -20.59
CA LEU A 143 12.19 -3.02 -19.36
C LEU A 143 11.55 -4.40 -19.57
N ASP A 144 11.05 -4.72 -20.76
CA ASP A 144 10.31 -5.97 -21.02
C ASP A 144 11.09 -7.27 -20.74
N GLY A 145 12.41 -7.23 -20.51
CA GLY A 145 13.21 -8.40 -20.10
C GLY A 145 13.55 -8.49 -18.61
N GLN A 146 13.20 -7.48 -17.82
CA GLN A 146 13.61 -7.30 -16.42
C GLN A 146 12.44 -6.85 -15.52
N MET A 147 11.32 -6.47 -16.13
CA MET A 147 10.11 -6.04 -15.46
C MET A 147 8.92 -6.90 -15.93
N ARG A 148 8.07 -7.27 -14.98
CA ARG A 148 6.78 -7.91 -15.22
C ARG A 148 5.68 -7.03 -14.64
N TRP A 149 4.79 -6.55 -15.49
CA TRP A 149 3.60 -5.82 -15.08
C TRP A 149 2.38 -6.73 -15.26
N ILE A 150 1.58 -6.87 -14.20
CA ILE A 150 0.36 -7.67 -14.18
C ILE A 150 -0.81 -6.72 -13.91
N GLY A 151 -1.71 -6.61 -14.88
CA GLY A 151 -2.90 -5.76 -14.88
C GLY A 151 -4.16 -6.48 -14.44
N THR A 152 -4.07 -7.37 -13.45
CA THR A 152 -5.21 -8.10 -12.89
C THR A 152 -5.25 -8.01 -11.37
N LEU A 153 -6.46 -7.94 -10.82
CA LEU A 153 -6.68 -8.09 -9.39
C LEU A 153 -6.51 -9.57 -9.00
N LEU A 154 -5.60 -9.81 -8.07
CA LEU A 154 -5.38 -11.14 -7.50
C LEU A 154 -6.39 -11.41 -6.39
N ASP A 155 -6.82 -12.66 -6.28
CA ASP A 155 -7.52 -13.08 -5.06
C ASP A 155 -6.54 -13.15 -3.87
N LYS A 156 -7.09 -13.16 -2.66
CA LYS A 156 -6.28 -13.06 -1.43
C LYS A 156 -5.36 -14.27 -1.20
N ASN A 157 -5.72 -15.46 -1.67
CA ASN A 157 -4.86 -16.63 -1.52
C ASN A 157 -3.63 -16.50 -2.41
N VAL A 158 -3.84 -16.13 -3.69
CA VAL A 158 -2.75 -15.92 -4.64
C VAL A 158 -1.89 -14.73 -4.21
N ALA A 159 -2.48 -13.60 -3.81
CA ALA A 159 -1.73 -12.44 -3.32
C ALA A 159 -0.87 -12.78 -2.08
N GLY A 160 -1.46 -13.46 -1.09
CA GLY A 160 -0.74 -13.89 0.11
C GLY A 160 0.40 -14.87 -0.20
N GLU A 161 0.17 -15.85 -1.08
CA GLU A 161 1.20 -16.81 -1.47
C GLU A 161 2.28 -16.16 -2.34
N LEU A 162 1.93 -15.22 -3.20
CA LEU A 162 2.86 -14.43 -4.00
C LEU A 162 3.83 -13.64 -3.12
N TYR A 163 3.34 -12.95 -2.08
CA TYR A 163 4.22 -12.32 -1.09
C TYR A 163 5.26 -13.31 -0.58
N ARG A 164 4.84 -14.51 -0.15
CA ARG A 164 5.75 -15.54 0.38
C ARG A 164 6.73 -16.08 -0.67
N VAL A 165 6.29 -16.28 -1.91
CA VAL A 165 7.17 -16.69 -3.03
C VAL A 165 8.24 -15.63 -3.31
N ILE A 166 7.90 -14.34 -3.23
CA ILE A 166 8.89 -13.27 -3.32
C ILE A 166 9.87 -13.32 -2.15
N GLY A 167 9.38 -13.63 -0.94
CA GLY A 167 10.23 -13.89 0.23
C GLY A 167 11.21 -15.06 0.02
N ASP A 168 10.79 -16.13 -0.65
CA ASP A 168 11.67 -17.25 -1.01
C ASP A 168 12.81 -16.80 -1.95
N SER A 169 12.53 -15.88 -2.88
CA SER A 169 13.52 -15.25 -3.78
C SER A 169 14.40 -14.18 -3.12
N ARG A 170 14.24 -13.90 -1.82
CA ARG A 170 14.90 -12.81 -1.10
C ARG A 170 14.62 -11.43 -1.70
N GLY A 171 13.42 -11.26 -2.25
CA GLY A 171 12.91 -10.00 -2.75
C GLY A 171 12.52 -9.01 -1.64
N CYS A 172 11.96 -7.88 -2.03
CA CYS A 172 11.43 -6.88 -1.11
C CYS A 172 10.13 -6.28 -1.65
N PHE A 173 9.31 -5.69 -0.77
CA PHE A 173 8.12 -4.94 -1.16
C PHE A 173 8.41 -3.45 -1.18
N VAL A 174 7.92 -2.74 -2.19
CA VAL A 174 8.06 -1.29 -2.32
C VAL A 174 6.69 -0.65 -2.43
N GLN A 175 6.44 0.36 -1.61
CA GLN A 175 5.24 1.17 -1.60
C GLN A 175 5.63 2.63 -1.95
N PRO A 176 5.52 3.04 -3.22
CA PRO A 176 6.10 4.29 -3.72
C PRO A 176 5.14 5.50 -3.73
N ALA A 177 4.00 5.44 -3.03
CA ALA A 177 2.98 6.49 -3.15
C ALA A 177 3.51 7.86 -2.76
N LEU A 178 3.04 8.89 -3.46
CA LEU A 178 3.25 10.29 -3.09
C LEU A 178 2.69 10.59 -1.69
N PHE A 179 1.60 9.92 -1.33
CA PHE A 179 1.03 9.90 0.00
C PHE A 179 0.27 8.59 0.22
N GLU A 180 0.46 7.94 1.36
CA GLU A 180 -0.28 6.72 1.72
C GLU A 180 -1.00 6.94 3.05
N ALA A 181 -2.33 6.99 3.05
CA ALA A 181 -3.10 7.31 4.26
C ALA A 181 -2.86 6.29 5.39
N PHE A 182 -2.73 5.00 5.06
CA PHE A 182 -2.41 3.96 6.03
C PHE A 182 -1.40 2.96 5.48
N GLY A 183 -1.75 2.23 4.41
CA GLY A 183 -0.87 1.24 3.79
C GLY A 183 -1.11 -0.19 4.28
N LEU A 184 -2.29 -0.76 4.02
CA LEU A 184 -2.55 -2.18 4.34
C LEU A 184 -1.57 -3.12 3.65
N THR A 185 -1.16 -2.82 2.41
CA THR A 185 -0.19 -3.63 1.66
C THR A 185 1.19 -3.66 2.32
N VAL A 186 1.57 -2.60 3.05
CA VAL A 186 2.78 -2.59 3.90
C VAL A 186 2.65 -3.62 5.02
N ILE A 187 1.51 -3.64 5.72
CA ILE A 187 1.25 -4.61 6.79
C ILE A 187 1.17 -6.03 6.23
N GLU A 188 0.53 -6.25 5.09
CA GLU A 188 0.42 -7.55 4.42
C GLU A 188 1.82 -8.11 4.02
N ALA A 189 2.67 -7.26 3.45
CA ALA A 189 4.05 -7.60 3.11
C ALA A 189 4.88 -7.92 4.37
N MET A 190 4.82 -7.06 5.39
CA MET A 190 5.53 -7.26 6.66
C MET A 190 5.03 -8.51 7.38
N SER A 191 3.71 -8.80 7.37
CA SER A 191 3.11 -10.02 7.94
C SER A 191 3.60 -11.29 7.25
N SER A 192 3.97 -11.16 5.97
CA SER A 192 4.52 -12.25 5.17
C SER A 192 6.03 -12.41 5.34
N GLY A 193 6.69 -11.50 6.09
CA GLY A 193 8.12 -11.50 6.35
C GLY A 193 8.96 -10.84 5.26
N LEU A 194 8.38 -9.95 4.45
CA LEU A 194 9.14 -9.24 3.42
C LEU A 194 9.72 -7.96 4.02
N PRO A 195 11.01 -7.68 3.76
CA PRO A 195 11.56 -6.34 3.91
C PRO A 195 10.75 -5.35 3.07
N VAL A 196 10.36 -4.23 3.68
CA VAL A 196 9.51 -3.21 3.04
C VAL A 196 10.24 -1.88 2.92
N PHE A 197 10.12 -1.24 1.76
CA PHE A 197 10.45 0.16 1.51
C PHE A 197 9.16 0.91 1.26
N ALA A 198 8.79 1.87 2.11
CA ALA A 198 7.53 2.59 1.97
C ALA A 198 7.70 4.09 2.06
N THR A 199 6.77 4.83 1.44
CA THR A 199 6.77 6.29 1.49
C THR A 199 6.83 6.81 2.92
N ARG A 200 7.63 7.85 3.16
CA ARG A 200 7.66 8.55 4.45
C ARG A 200 6.46 9.48 4.66
N PHE A 201 5.55 9.59 3.70
CA PHE A 201 4.41 10.49 3.76
C PHE A 201 3.10 9.74 4.05
N GLY A 202 2.62 9.86 5.29
CA GLY A 202 1.35 9.30 5.75
C GLY A 202 1.55 8.12 6.71
N GLY A 203 0.65 7.14 6.67
CA GLY A 203 0.59 6.01 7.59
C GLY A 203 1.85 5.14 7.66
N PRO A 204 2.56 4.83 6.55
CA PRO A 204 3.75 3.99 6.62
C PRO A 204 4.89 4.55 7.48
N LEU A 205 4.92 5.88 7.66
CA LEU A 205 5.85 6.56 8.57
C LEU A 205 5.71 6.05 10.02
N GLU A 206 4.49 5.75 10.46
CA GLU A 206 4.21 5.21 11.79
C GLU A 206 4.34 3.68 11.81
N ILE A 207 4.02 3.00 10.71
CA ILE A 207 4.07 1.53 10.63
C ILE A 207 5.50 1.02 10.75
N ILE A 208 6.42 1.61 10.00
CA ILE A 208 7.81 1.16 9.87
C ILE A 208 8.71 1.94 10.84
N GLU A 209 9.55 1.21 11.56
CA GLU A 209 10.74 1.73 12.22
C GLU A 209 11.94 1.61 11.25
N ASP A 210 12.40 2.75 10.74
CA ASP A 210 13.43 2.84 9.70
C ASP A 210 14.73 2.12 10.10
N GLY A 211 15.21 1.23 9.23
CA GLY A 211 16.39 0.40 9.46
C GLY A 211 16.20 -0.77 10.43
N VAL A 212 15.01 -0.92 11.04
CA VAL A 212 14.71 -1.99 12.00
C VAL A 212 13.65 -2.95 11.48
N SER A 213 12.50 -2.43 11.04
CA SER A 213 11.37 -3.23 10.56
C SER A 213 11.04 -2.99 9.07
N GLY A 214 11.88 -2.20 8.40
CA GLY A 214 11.74 -1.77 7.02
C GLY A 214 12.49 -0.46 6.81
N PHE A 215 12.24 0.20 5.69
CA PHE A 215 12.88 1.45 5.31
C PHE A 215 11.86 2.47 4.83
N HIS A 216 12.09 3.74 5.15
CA HIS A 216 11.35 4.85 4.58
C HIS A 216 12.02 5.33 3.29
N ILE A 217 11.22 5.71 2.29
CA ILE A 217 11.70 6.35 1.05
C ILE A 217 10.95 7.67 0.82
N ASP A 218 11.60 8.64 0.18
CA ASP A 218 10.93 9.83 -0.34
C ASP A 218 10.58 9.63 -1.82
N PRO A 219 9.29 9.53 -2.19
CA PRO A 219 8.88 9.37 -3.59
C PRO A 219 9.23 10.55 -4.50
N ASN A 220 9.57 11.72 -3.95
CA ASN A 220 10.04 12.89 -4.69
C ASN A 220 11.57 12.91 -4.87
N ASN A 221 12.30 12.02 -4.18
CA ASN A 221 13.74 11.88 -4.29
C ASN A 221 14.09 10.49 -4.84
N GLN A 222 13.99 10.35 -6.15
CA GLN A 222 14.24 9.10 -6.85
C GLN A 222 15.66 8.57 -6.60
N GLN A 223 16.66 9.44 -6.50
CA GLN A 223 18.04 9.04 -6.26
C GLN A 223 18.19 8.40 -4.87
N GLU A 224 17.66 9.02 -3.82
CA GLU A 224 17.69 8.45 -2.46
C GLU A 224 17.00 7.08 -2.41
N ALA A 225 15.81 6.97 -3.02
CA ALA A 225 15.07 5.71 -3.06
C ALA A 225 15.86 4.63 -3.83
N THR A 226 16.51 4.99 -4.93
CA THR A 226 17.35 4.11 -5.74
C THR A 226 18.55 3.59 -4.94
N GLU A 227 19.30 4.50 -4.31
CA GLU A 227 20.49 4.19 -3.53
C GLU A 227 20.14 3.27 -2.36
N LYS A 228 19.08 3.59 -1.61
CA LYS A 228 18.63 2.81 -0.46
C LYS A 228 18.20 1.38 -0.84
N LEU A 229 17.46 1.22 -1.95
CA LEU A 229 17.10 -0.09 -2.47
C LEU A 229 18.33 -0.90 -2.92
N ALA A 230 19.23 -0.27 -3.67
CA ALA A 230 20.42 -0.93 -4.22
C ALA A 230 21.40 -1.35 -3.11
N ASP A 231 21.65 -0.47 -2.15
CA ASP A 231 22.52 -0.73 -1.00
C ASP A 231 22.00 -1.91 -0.16
N PHE A 232 20.68 -1.96 0.09
CA PHE A 232 20.08 -3.08 0.80
C PHE A 232 20.21 -4.39 0.03
N LEU A 233 19.88 -4.40 -1.27
CA LEU A 233 19.95 -5.61 -2.09
C LEU A 233 21.40 -6.12 -2.23
N GLU A 234 22.38 -5.24 -2.37
CA GLU A 234 23.80 -5.63 -2.37
C GLU A 234 24.26 -6.19 -1.02
N ALA A 235 23.88 -5.54 0.07
CA ALA A 235 24.21 -6.02 1.42
C ALA A 235 23.56 -7.38 1.70
N ALA A 236 22.30 -7.57 1.29
CA ALA A 236 21.57 -8.84 1.40
C ALA A 236 22.17 -9.95 0.51
N ALA A 237 22.65 -9.61 -0.68
CA ALA A 237 23.34 -10.54 -1.56
C ALA A 237 24.72 -10.97 -1.00
N ALA A 238 25.41 -10.05 -0.29
CA ALA A 238 26.68 -10.35 0.36
C ALA A 238 26.52 -11.12 1.67
N ASP A 239 25.47 -10.83 2.44
CA ASP A 239 25.16 -11.49 3.72
C ASP A 239 23.64 -11.60 3.91
N ILE A 240 23.14 -12.83 3.79
CA ILE A 240 21.70 -13.13 3.90
C ILE A 240 21.11 -12.70 5.24
N ARG A 241 21.92 -12.61 6.30
CA ARG A 241 21.47 -12.19 7.64
C ARG A 241 20.96 -10.75 7.63
N VAL A 242 21.42 -9.91 6.70
CA VAL A 242 20.90 -8.54 6.52
C VAL A 242 19.42 -8.58 6.14
N TRP A 243 19.06 -9.45 5.20
CA TRP A 243 17.67 -9.64 4.78
C TRP A 243 16.83 -10.25 5.90
N GLU A 244 17.34 -11.30 6.55
CA GLU A 244 16.65 -12.00 7.65
C GLU A 244 16.38 -11.06 8.84
N THR A 245 17.34 -10.21 9.21
CA THR A 245 17.18 -9.25 10.32
C THR A 245 16.03 -8.28 10.06
N ILE A 246 15.93 -7.72 8.85
CA ILE A 246 14.83 -6.80 8.50
C ILE A 246 13.49 -7.54 8.42
N SER A 247 13.49 -8.77 7.86
CA SER A 247 12.30 -9.64 7.83
C SER A 247 11.78 -9.95 9.24
N GLU A 248 12.65 -10.33 10.17
CA GLU A 248 12.30 -10.62 11.56
C GLU A 248 11.79 -9.36 12.28
N GLY A 249 12.43 -8.21 12.04
CA GLY A 249 11.97 -6.91 12.54
C GLY A 249 10.57 -6.55 12.04
N ALA A 250 10.29 -6.78 10.75
CA ALA A 250 8.98 -6.57 10.15
C ALA A 250 7.89 -7.43 10.79
N LEU A 251 8.17 -8.73 10.97
CA LEU A 251 7.28 -9.68 11.64
C LEU A 251 7.01 -9.29 13.09
N ALA A 252 8.06 -8.94 13.84
CA ALA A 252 7.94 -8.52 15.24
C ALA A 252 7.09 -7.25 15.37
N ARG A 253 7.31 -6.27 14.49
CA ARG A 253 6.56 -5.01 14.46
C ARG A 253 5.07 -5.23 14.23
N VAL A 254 4.70 -6.04 13.24
CA VAL A 254 3.29 -6.34 12.94
C VAL A 254 2.63 -7.11 14.07
N ASN A 255 3.26 -8.18 14.57
CA ASN A 255 2.68 -8.99 15.64
C ASN A 255 2.43 -8.18 16.93
N ALA A 256 3.27 -7.19 17.22
CA ALA A 256 3.12 -6.34 18.39
C ALA A 256 2.01 -5.29 18.24
N ARG A 257 1.74 -4.77 17.03
CA ARG A 257 0.93 -3.55 16.84
C ARG A 257 -0.26 -3.69 15.90
N TYR A 258 -0.14 -4.48 14.82
CA TYR A 258 -1.04 -4.46 13.67
C TYR A 258 -1.74 -5.81 13.47
N THR A 259 -2.54 -6.23 14.46
CA THR A 259 -3.30 -7.49 14.40
C THR A 259 -4.79 -7.25 14.68
N TRP A 260 -5.66 -8.05 14.03
CA TRP A 260 -7.09 -8.00 14.30
C TRP A 260 -7.46 -8.40 15.73
N GLY A 261 -6.63 -9.20 16.40
CA GLY A 261 -6.81 -9.54 17.81
C GLY A 261 -6.62 -8.34 18.74
N ASN A 262 -5.55 -7.57 18.53
CA ASN A 262 -5.30 -6.32 19.27
C ASN A 262 -6.39 -5.29 18.98
N TYR A 263 -6.76 -5.13 17.70
CA TYR A 263 -7.85 -4.26 17.26
C TYR A 263 -9.16 -4.59 17.99
N ALA A 264 -9.59 -5.86 17.98
CA ALA A 264 -10.84 -6.28 18.60
C ALA A 264 -10.85 -6.02 20.11
N THR A 265 -9.73 -6.29 20.80
CA THR A 265 -9.58 -6.05 22.24
C THR A 265 -9.74 -4.56 22.58
N GLN A 266 -9.08 -3.69 21.83
CA GLN A 266 -9.16 -2.24 22.01
C GLN A 266 -10.57 -1.72 21.68
N MET A 267 -11.16 -2.16 20.57
CA MET A 267 -12.54 -1.77 20.19
C MET A 267 -13.57 -2.17 21.23
N MET A 268 -13.50 -3.38 21.79
CA MET A 268 -14.41 -3.81 22.85
C MET A 268 -14.26 -2.98 24.12
N THR A 269 -13.02 -2.59 24.46
CA THR A 269 -12.74 -1.73 25.60
C THR A 269 -13.30 -0.33 25.39
N LEU A 270 -13.02 0.28 24.25
CA LEU A 270 -13.51 1.62 23.92
C LEU A 270 -15.04 1.66 23.82
N ALA A 271 -15.68 0.65 23.23
CA ALA A 271 -17.14 0.55 23.16
C ALA A 271 -17.79 0.56 24.55
N ARG A 272 -17.17 -0.12 25.53
CA ARG A 272 -17.64 -0.11 26.93
C ARG A 272 -17.44 1.26 27.58
N ILE A 273 -16.26 1.86 27.43
CA ILE A 273 -15.92 3.15 28.01
C ILE A 273 -16.83 4.26 27.44
N PHE A 274 -16.90 4.41 26.12
CA PHE A 274 -17.74 5.41 25.48
C PHE A 274 -19.23 5.13 25.65
N GLY A 275 -19.63 3.86 25.74
CA GLY A 275 -21.00 3.48 26.10
C GLY A 275 -21.40 4.01 27.48
N PHE A 276 -20.53 3.84 28.48
CA PHE A 276 -20.74 4.39 29.82
C PHE A 276 -20.66 5.92 29.85
N TRP A 277 -19.67 6.51 29.18
CA TRP A 277 -19.50 7.97 29.10
C TRP A 277 -20.74 8.65 28.49
N ARG A 278 -21.28 8.08 27.41
CA ARG A 278 -22.54 8.54 26.79
C ARG A 278 -23.74 8.42 27.73
N PHE A 279 -23.77 7.40 28.59
CA PHE A 279 -24.82 7.26 29.61
C PHE A 279 -24.70 8.31 30.72
N MET A 280 -23.47 8.60 31.17
CA MET A 280 -23.18 9.59 32.21
C MET A 280 -23.47 11.01 31.74
N LEU A 281 -23.06 11.37 30.53
CA LEU A 281 -23.24 12.70 29.96
C LEU A 281 -24.62 12.90 29.30
N LYS A 282 -25.70 12.40 29.91
CA LYS A 282 -27.09 12.55 29.43
C LYS A 282 -27.57 14.00 29.21
N THR A 283 -26.69 15.00 29.34
CA THR A 283 -26.96 16.42 29.12
C THR A 283 -25.87 17.06 28.26
N ASP A 284 -26.35 17.76 27.23
CA ASP A 284 -25.70 18.85 26.47
C ASP A 284 -25.01 18.57 25.12
N HIS A 285 -25.63 17.74 24.27
CA HIS A 285 -25.35 17.74 22.82
C HIS A 285 -26.52 18.23 21.96
N HIS A 286 -27.59 18.78 22.57
CA HIS A 286 -28.77 19.18 21.79
C HIS A 286 -28.46 20.31 20.81
N ALA A 287 -27.73 21.35 21.25
CA ALA A 287 -27.33 22.46 20.38
C ALA A 287 -26.44 21.99 19.22
N ALA A 288 -25.39 21.21 19.50
CA ALA A 288 -24.51 20.63 18.50
C ALA A 288 -25.28 19.75 17.49
N ARG A 289 -26.23 18.93 17.97
CA ARG A 289 -27.09 18.12 17.10
C ARG A 289 -27.98 18.97 16.19
N ARG A 290 -28.57 20.06 16.70
CA ARG A 290 -29.39 20.98 15.90
C ARG A 290 -28.55 21.73 14.87
N TYR A 291 -27.34 22.15 15.23
CA TYR A 291 -26.39 22.75 14.30
C TYR A 291 -26.03 21.80 13.16
N LEU A 292 -25.66 20.54 13.47
CA LEU A 292 -25.35 19.53 12.45
C LEU A 292 -26.55 19.20 11.56
N GLN A 293 -27.77 19.13 12.13
CA GLN A 293 -28.99 18.95 11.34
C GLN A 293 -29.20 20.13 10.37
N MET A 294 -29.09 21.37 10.86
CA MET A 294 -29.22 22.56 10.02
C MET A 294 -28.16 22.55 8.89
N PHE A 295 -26.89 22.27 9.21
CA PHE A 295 -25.82 22.17 8.22
C PHE A 295 -26.10 21.09 7.18
N GLN A 296 -26.54 19.90 7.60
CA GLN A 296 -26.90 18.82 6.69
C GLN A 296 -28.05 19.24 5.74
N HIS A 297 -29.11 19.86 6.27
CA HIS A 297 -30.29 20.20 5.49
C HIS A 297 -30.10 21.41 4.57
N LEU A 298 -29.37 22.43 5.02
CA LEU A 298 -29.27 23.71 4.32
C LEU A 298 -27.96 23.89 3.54
N GLN A 299 -26.95 23.06 3.77
CA GLN A 299 -25.68 23.12 3.02
C GLN A 299 -25.42 21.82 2.27
N TRP A 300 -25.34 20.69 2.98
CA TRP A 300 -24.92 19.42 2.36
C TRP A 300 -25.94 18.89 1.34
N ARG A 301 -27.24 18.82 1.68
CA ARG A 301 -28.27 18.30 0.76
C ARG A 301 -28.39 19.09 -0.55
N PRO A 302 -28.46 20.43 -0.55
CA PRO A 302 -28.48 21.20 -1.79
C PRO A 302 -27.26 20.91 -2.68
N LEU A 303 -26.06 20.85 -2.10
CA LEU A 303 -24.84 20.53 -2.85
C LEU A 303 -24.89 19.11 -3.43
N ALA A 304 -25.33 18.13 -2.66
CA ALA A 304 -25.47 16.76 -3.12
C ALA A 304 -26.49 16.62 -4.28
N HIS A 305 -27.59 17.36 -4.23
CA HIS A 305 -28.60 17.38 -5.31
C HIS A 305 -28.11 18.07 -6.59
N ALA A 306 -27.11 18.94 -6.50
CA ALA A 306 -26.52 19.61 -7.66
C ALA A 306 -25.48 18.76 -8.39
N VAL A 307 -25.01 17.66 -7.79
CA VAL A 307 -24.10 16.71 -8.45
C VAL A 307 -24.88 15.98 -9.55
N PRO A 308 -24.40 15.97 -10.81
CA PRO A 308 -25.03 15.19 -11.87
C PRO A 308 -25.10 13.72 -11.47
N LEU A 309 -26.28 13.12 -11.61
CA LEU A 309 -26.41 11.66 -11.52
C LEU A 309 -25.68 11.07 -12.72
N GLY A 310 -24.79 10.11 -12.48
CA GLY A 310 -24.12 9.40 -13.57
C GLY A 310 -25.16 8.80 -14.52
N GLU A 311 -24.96 8.94 -15.82
CA GLU A 311 -25.75 8.21 -16.81
C GLU A 311 -25.52 6.72 -16.56
N SER A 312 -26.61 6.00 -16.25
CA SER A 312 -26.62 4.56 -15.99
C SER A 312 -26.33 3.75 -17.24
#